data_AF-A0A672LB66-F1
#
_entry.id   AF-A0A672LB66-F1
#
_cell.length_a   1.000
_cell.length_b   1.000
_cell.length_c   1.000
_cell.angle_alpha   90.00
_cell.angle_beta   90.00
_cell.angle_gamma   90.00
#
_symmetry.space_group_name_H-M   'P 1'
#
loop_
_entity.id
_entity.type
_entity.pdbx_description
1 polymer ?
#
loop_
_entity_poly.entity_id
_entity_poly.type
_entity_poly.pdbx_seq_one_letter_code
_entity_poly.pdbx_strand_id
1 'polypeptide(L)'
;MGSKVSSKMAAASRVVQVVRPRAPLIKFPDRNGIPRPNVQEALNVLAACLPQISPSAPPLTTSVSPPPKPPGPVSRLPGTPDSLDVVRDLPQKYRRTTLALDEMDYIQRGGPE
;
A
#
# COMPACT_ATOMS: atom_id res chain seq x y z
N MET A 1 -3.15 -37.57 -85.61
CA MET A 1 -2.22 -36.80 -84.75
C MET A 1 -3.04 -36.16 -83.64
N GLY A 2 -2.99 -36.70 -82.42
CA GLY A 2 -3.82 -36.25 -81.30
C GLY A 2 -3.05 -35.35 -80.34
N SER A 3 -3.36 -34.06 -80.30
CA SER A 3 -2.81 -33.11 -79.32
C SER A 3 -3.63 -33.15 -78.03
N LYS A 4 -3.04 -33.69 -76.97
CA LYS A 4 -3.59 -33.63 -75.60
C LYS A 4 -3.29 -32.25 -75.02
N VAL A 5 -4.26 -31.35 -75.01
CA VAL A 5 -4.20 -30.09 -74.25
C VAL A 5 -4.39 -30.43 -72.77
N SER A 6 -3.28 -30.45 -72.03
CA SER A 6 -3.27 -30.58 -70.57
C SER A 6 -3.49 -29.18 -69.97
N SER A 7 -4.71 -28.91 -69.51
CA SER A 7 -5.03 -27.70 -68.76
C SER A 7 -4.49 -27.84 -67.34
N LYS A 8 -3.42 -27.10 -67.01
CA LYS A 8 -2.91 -26.97 -65.64
C LYS A 8 -3.79 -25.95 -64.89
N MET A 9 -4.63 -26.41 -63.97
CA MET A 9 -5.33 -25.51 -63.05
C MET A 9 -4.34 -24.93 -62.04
N ALA A 10 -4.25 -23.59 -61.97
CA ALA A 10 -3.49 -22.90 -60.95
C ALA A 10 -4.25 -22.95 -59.61
N ALA A 11 -3.71 -23.65 -58.62
CA ALA A 11 -4.25 -23.68 -57.28
C ALA A 11 -3.93 -22.36 -56.56
N ALA A 12 -4.97 -21.59 -56.23
CA ALA A 12 -4.83 -20.36 -55.45
C ALA A 12 -4.60 -20.71 -53.97
N SER A 13 -3.40 -20.43 -53.46
CA SER A 13 -3.06 -20.56 -52.04
C SER A 13 -3.65 -19.38 -51.26
N ARG A 14 -4.41 -19.66 -50.20
CA ARG A 14 -4.95 -18.63 -49.30
C ARG A 14 -3.86 -18.17 -48.35
N VAL A 15 -3.58 -16.87 -48.32
CA VAL A 15 -2.65 -16.26 -47.38
C VAL A 15 -3.31 -16.25 -45.99
N VAL A 16 -2.89 -17.15 -45.10
CA VAL A 16 -3.30 -17.12 -43.70
C VAL A 16 -2.41 -16.13 -42.96
N GLN A 17 -2.97 -14.98 -42.59
CA GLN A 17 -2.29 -14.05 -41.70
C GLN A 17 -2.21 -14.68 -40.30
N VAL A 18 -1.03 -15.18 -39.95
CA VAL A 18 -0.74 -15.69 -38.60
C VAL A 18 -0.63 -14.50 -37.67
N VAL A 19 -1.69 -14.25 -36.89
CA VAL A 19 -1.67 -13.23 -35.83
C VAL A 19 -0.84 -13.76 -34.67
N ARG A 20 0.17 -12.99 -34.24
CA ARG A 20 1.01 -13.35 -33.09
C ARG A 20 0.15 -13.36 -31.82
N PRO A 21 0.06 -14.48 -31.08
CA PRO A 21 -0.67 -14.51 -29.82
C PRO A 21 -0.02 -13.55 -28.82
N ARG A 22 -0.85 -12.75 -28.15
CA ARG A 22 -0.40 -11.76 -27.17
C ARG A 22 0.05 -12.47 -25.89
N ALA A 23 1.30 -12.23 -25.48
CA ALA A 23 1.80 -12.68 -24.18
C ALA A 23 1.30 -11.75 -23.07
N PRO A 24 0.72 -12.28 -21.99
CA PRO A 24 0.34 -11.47 -20.83
C PRO A 24 1.59 -10.91 -20.15
N LEU A 25 1.58 -9.60 -19.87
CA LEU A 25 2.71 -8.86 -19.28
C LEU A 25 2.82 -9.05 -17.75
N ILE A 26 1.73 -9.44 -17.10
CA ILE A 26 1.66 -9.65 -15.67
C ILE A 26 0.99 -11.00 -15.39
N LYS A 27 1.47 -11.68 -14.35
CA LYS A 27 0.85 -12.91 -13.83
C LYS A 27 0.27 -12.59 -12.46
N PHE A 28 -0.97 -12.98 -12.24
CA PHE A 28 -1.56 -12.94 -10.91
C PHE A 28 -1.22 -14.22 -10.15
N PRO A 29 -0.95 -14.15 -8.83
CA PRO A 29 -0.76 -15.33 -8.00
C PRO A 29 -1.99 -16.24 -8.05
N ASP A 30 -1.75 -17.55 -8.09
CA ASP A 30 -2.82 -18.54 -8.05
C ASP A 30 -3.54 -18.49 -6.69
N ARG A 31 -4.86 -18.32 -6.72
CA ARG A 31 -5.72 -18.20 -5.53
C ARG A 31 -6.53 -19.47 -5.27
N ASN A 32 -6.30 -20.54 -6.03
CA ASN A 32 -7.05 -21.80 -5.89
C ASN A 32 -6.64 -22.63 -4.66
N GLY A 33 -5.59 -22.21 -3.93
CA GLY A 33 -5.22 -22.78 -2.64
C GLY A 33 -5.86 -22.05 -1.47
N ILE A 34 -6.14 -22.77 -0.38
CA ILE A 34 -6.43 -22.14 0.92
C ILE A 34 -5.26 -21.20 1.22
N PRO A 35 -5.48 -19.89 1.44
CA PRO A 35 -4.39 -19.00 1.82
C PRO A 35 -3.80 -19.58 3.10
N ARG A 36 -2.55 -20.05 3.02
CA ARG A 36 -1.76 -20.38 4.20
C ARG A 36 -1.08 -19.08 4.59
N PRO A 37 -1.64 -18.28 5.51
CA PRO A 37 -0.90 -17.16 6.06
C PRO A 37 0.35 -17.74 6.71
N ASN A 38 1.51 -17.54 6.06
CA ASN A 38 2.77 -17.91 6.65
C ASN A 38 3.05 -16.90 7.77
N VAL A 39 2.56 -17.22 8.97
CA VAL A 39 2.70 -16.38 10.16
C VAL A 39 4.17 -16.08 10.45
N GLN A 40 5.08 -17.01 10.11
CA GLN A 40 6.52 -16.81 10.27
C GLN A 40 7.07 -15.76 9.30
N GLU A 41 6.67 -15.80 8.02
CA GLU A 41 7.06 -14.76 7.05
C GLU A 41 6.47 -13.40 7.43
N ALA A 42 5.20 -13.37 7.87
CA ALA A 42 4.57 -12.14 8.34
C ALA A 42 5.29 -11.56 9.57
N LEU A 43 5.69 -12.39 10.53
CA LEU A 43 6.47 -11.97 11.69
C LEU A 43 7.89 -11.54 11.32
N ASN A 44 8.54 -12.21 10.37
CA ASN A 44 9.87 -11.82 9.90
C ASN A 44 9.83 -10.44 9.20
N VAL A 45 8.80 -10.17 8.40
CA VAL A 45 8.57 -8.85 7.80
C VAL A 45 8.28 -7.80 8.86
N LEU A 46 7.49 -8.13 9.89
CA LEU A 46 7.21 -7.22 11.00
C LEU A 46 8.47 -6.91 11.82
N ALA A 47 9.30 -7.92 12.08
CA ALA A 47 10.55 -7.80 12.82
C ALA A 47 11.60 -6.99 12.05
N ALA A 48 11.63 -7.11 10.71
CA ALA A 48 12.50 -6.31 9.85
C ALA A 48 12.09 -4.82 9.79
N CYS A 49 10.81 -4.51 10.02
CA CYS A 49 10.28 -3.15 10.03
C CYS A 49 10.35 -2.46 11.41
N LEU A 50 10.69 -3.18 12.49
CA LEU A 50 10.72 -2.63 13.84
C LEU A 50 12.15 -2.23 14.25
N PRO A 51 12.45 -0.94 14.51
CA PRO A 51 13.76 -0.56 15.04
C PRO A 51 13.97 -1.23 16.41
N GLN A 52 15.10 -1.92 16.56
CA GLN A 52 15.45 -2.66 17.78
C GLN A 52 15.52 -1.72 18.99
N ILE A 53 14.55 -1.82 19.89
CA ILE A 53 14.62 -1.23 21.22
C ILE A 53 15.11 -2.34 22.16
N SER A 54 16.37 -2.22 22.60
CA SER A 54 16.94 -3.08 23.64
C SER A 54 16.17 -2.93 24.96
N PRO A 55 15.89 -4.02 25.70
CA PRO A 55 15.29 -3.92 27.03
C PRO A 55 16.40 -3.92 28.09
N SER A 56 16.46 -2.87 28.90
CA SER A 56 17.18 -2.88 30.18
C SER A 56 16.31 -2.20 31.24
N ALA A 57 15.49 -3.03 31.93
CA ALA A 57 14.97 -3.04 33.32
C ALA A 57 14.58 -1.73 34.06
N PRO A 58 13.92 -1.76 35.27
CA PRO A 58 13.13 -2.79 35.99
C PRO A 58 11.69 -2.31 36.38
N PRO A 59 10.85 -3.07 37.13
CA PRO A 59 9.47 -2.69 37.44
C PRO A 59 9.35 -1.87 38.72
N LEU A 60 8.48 -0.86 38.76
CA LEU A 60 8.05 -0.22 40.00
C LEU A 60 6.55 0.08 40.00
N THR A 61 5.96 -0.29 41.12
CA THR A 61 4.59 -0.08 41.58
C THR A 61 4.21 1.39 41.70
N THR A 62 2.94 1.61 42.02
CA THR A 62 2.32 2.79 42.65
C THR A 62 1.67 3.83 41.72
N SER A 63 0.37 4.01 42.00
CA SER A 63 -0.60 4.94 41.44
C SER A 63 -0.19 6.41 41.63
N VAL A 64 0.17 7.06 40.54
CA VAL A 64 0.06 8.52 40.34
C VAL A 64 -0.31 8.70 38.87
N SER A 65 -1.20 9.66 38.57
CA SER A 65 -1.53 10.12 37.21
C SER A 65 -0.30 10.06 36.29
N PRO A 66 -0.39 9.46 35.09
CA PRO A 66 0.78 9.28 34.26
C PRO A 66 1.38 10.65 33.93
N PRO A 67 2.71 10.83 34.05
CA PRO A 67 3.37 12.04 33.57
C PRO A 67 3.03 12.23 32.09
N PRO A 68 3.02 13.48 31.57
CA PRO A 68 2.78 13.72 30.14
C PRO A 68 3.71 12.81 29.37
N LYS A 69 3.12 11.83 28.68
CA LYS A 69 3.84 10.81 27.96
C LYS A 69 4.79 11.57 27.03
N PRO A 70 6.13 11.39 27.11
CA PRO A 70 7.01 11.99 26.13
C PRO A 70 6.43 11.59 24.78
N PRO A 71 6.23 12.53 23.82
CA PRO A 71 5.51 12.25 22.59
C PRO A 71 6.07 10.96 22.03
N GLY A 72 5.29 9.88 22.23
CA GLY A 72 5.70 8.54 21.82
C GLY A 72 6.03 8.65 20.35
N PRO A 73 6.98 7.84 19.82
CA PRO A 73 7.51 8.03 18.48
C PRO A 73 6.34 8.28 17.55
N VAL A 74 6.17 9.55 17.17
CA VAL A 74 5.03 9.99 16.38
C VAL A 74 5.11 9.08 15.19
N SER A 75 4.07 8.27 14.97
CA SER A 75 4.05 7.34 13.85
C SER A 75 4.22 8.20 12.61
N ARG A 76 5.47 8.36 12.19
CA ARG A 76 5.86 9.16 11.05
C ARG A 76 5.48 8.27 9.90
N LEU A 77 4.18 8.32 9.57
CA LEU A 77 3.70 7.87 8.28
C LEU A 77 4.69 8.40 7.25
N PRO A 78 5.21 7.54 6.35
CA PRO A 78 6.08 8.00 5.29
C PRO A 78 5.37 9.13 4.55
N GLY A 79 5.87 10.36 4.68
CA GLY A 79 5.16 11.54 4.19
C GLY A 79 5.76 12.84 4.71
N THR A 80 5.41 13.93 4.03
CA THR A 80 5.81 15.29 4.43
C THR A 80 5.17 15.60 5.78
N PRO A 81 5.94 16.06 6.78
CA PRO A 81 5.36 16.49 8.05
C PRO A 81 4.40 17.66 7.82
N ASP A 82 3.26 17.64 8.51
CA ASP A 82 2.30 18.74 8.48
C ASP A 82 2.99 20.00 9.04
N SER A 83 3.20 21.02 8.19
CA SER A 83 3.72 22.34 8.55
C SER A 83 2.69 23.42 8.20
N LEU A 84 2.73 24.56 8.91
CA LEU A 84 1.83 25.67 8.64
C LEU A 84 1.95 26.16 7.20
N ASP A 85 3.16 26.23 6.66
CA ASP A 85 3.42 26.65 5.27
C ASP A 85 2.71 25.74 4.27
N VAL A 86 2.77 24.41 4.48
CA VAL A 86 2.09 23.42 3.64
C VAL A 86 0.57 23.64 3.67
N VAL A 87 0.01 23.97 4.84
CA VAL A 87 -1.43 24.27 4.96
C VAL A 87 -1.80 25.57 4.25
N ARG A 88 -0.92 26.57 4.25
CA ARG A 88 -1.14 27.84 3.52
C ARG A 88 -1.12 27.65 2.01
N ASP A 89 -0.34 26.71 1.49
CA ASP A 89 -0.27 26.43 0.06
C ASP A 89 -1.51 25.71 -0.48
N LEU A 90 -2.26 25.01 0.39
CA LEU A 90 -3.46 24.28 -0.01
C LEU A 90 -4.63 25.22 -0.34
N PRO A 91 -5.51 24.87 -1.30
CA PRO A 91 -6.76 25.58 -1.52
C PRO A 91 -7.65 25.57 -0.28
N GLN A 92 -8.41 26.65 -0.06
CA GLN A 92 -9.21 26.85 1.15
C GLN A 92 -10.13 25.66 1.50
N LYS A 93 -10.71 25.00 0.50
CA LYS A 93 -11.58 23.82 0.68
C LYS A 93 -10.90 22.58 1.28
N TYR A 94 -9.56 22.56 1.33
CA TYR A 94 -8.74 21.46 1.86
C TYR A 94 -7.94 21.85 3.11
N ARG A 95 -7.98 23.13 3.53
CA ARG A 95 -7.26 23.58 4.72
C ARG A 95 -7.98 23.10 5.98
N ARG A 96 -7.22 22.55 6.93
CA ARG A 96 -7.71 22.23 8.28
C ARG A 96 -7.90 23.52 9.10
N THR A 97 -8.85 23.51 10.02
CA THR A 97 -9.04 24.60 11.00
C THR A 97 -7.99 24.52 12.10
N THR A 98 -7.57 25.68 12.60
CA THR A 98 -6.71 25.78 13.78
C THR A 98 -7.53 25.47 15.04
N LEU A 99 -7.03 24.58 15.88
CA LEU A 99 -7.68 24.25 17.16
C LEU A 99 -7.46 25.35 18.19
N ALA A 100 -8.52 25.75 18.89
CA ALA A 100 -8.42 26.66 20.02
C ALA A 100 -7.91 25.93 21.28
N LEU A 101 -7.29 26.64 22.23
CA LEU A 101 -6.75 26.01 23.45
C LEU A 101 -7.83 25.29 24.27
N ASP A 102 -9.00 25.92 24.45
CA ASP A 102 -10.13 25.29 25.15
C ASP A 102 -10.63 24.02 24.46
N GLU A 103 -10.63 24.02 23.12
CA GLU A 103 -10.98 22.85 22.32
C GLU A 103 -9.94 21.73 22.47
N MET A 104 -8.64 22.08 22.50
CA MET A 104 -7.58 21.12 22.77
C MET A 104 -7.80 20.44 24.12
N ASP A 105 -8.12 21.21 25.16
CA ASP A 105 -8.38 20.67 26.50
C ASP A 105 -9.66 19.82 26.53
N TYR A 106 -10.72 20.24 25.85
CA TYR A 106 -11.97 19.48 25.74
C TYR A 106 -11.77 18.13 25.03
N ILE A 107 -10.99 18.10 23.95
CA ILE A 107 -10.63 16.86 23.23
C ILE A 107 -9.77 15.96 24.12
N GLN A 108 -8.80 16.51 24.84
CA GLN A 108 -7.94 15.74 25.75
C GLN A 108 -8.72 15.17 26.94
N ARG A 109 -9.69 15.92 27.48
CA ARG A 109 -10.57 15.47 28.57
C ARG A 109 -11.56 14.39 28.12
N GLY A 110 -11.87 14.31 26.83
CA GLY A 110 -12.75 13.28 26.26
C GLY A 110 -14.22 13.69 26.13
N GLY A 111 -14.54 14.98 26.19
CA GLY A 111 -15.90 15.49 26.04
C GLY A 111 -16.48 16.13 27.32
N PRO A 112 -17.81 16.32 27.39
CA PRO A 112 -18.49 16.83 28.57
C PRO A 112 -18.70 15.71 29.60
N GLU A 113 -18.73 16.08 30.88
CA GLU A 113 -19.16 15.22 32.00
C GLU A 113 -20.67 14.92 31.95
#